data_AF-T1ZDZ3-F1
#
_entry.id   AF-T1ZDZ3-F1
#
_cell.length_a   1.000
_cell.length_b   1.000
_cell.length_c   1.000
_cell.angle_alpha   90.00
_cell.angle_beta   90.00
_cell.angle_gamma   90.00
#
_symmetry.space_group_name_H-M   'P 1'
#
loop_
_entity.id
_entity.type
_entity.pdbx_description
1 polymer ?
#
loop_
_entity_poly.entity_id
_entity_poly.type
_entity_poly.pdbx_seq_one_letter_code
_entity_poly.pdbx_strand_id
1 'polypeptide(L)'
;MLSFKQWKEQFYWKSRKVNKMLTLLGGLLGLAAATAILYSFAVSNEVHPHLIIFALLPWLGIIWFSIFDKGETNNSSETYWNIGKEERKSKFDKPMPSLDGFGFVVGLVFSYFSIYLSEVLALAYTQQQTDSKADLLSLFIDIFVNLLKVDRANYYVWYYWIGLTIVLFIALGGTALVTYIYSKTHLTPGRKLTDTEKAKLAYGAVLFTRNGLSYEYLLGYLPTGRISVKDAKEMLAVDWDIYNKQDVLQTVTDLLADNFINGLDQLLKDIRSGEANIGDQAVYDDIVNNLIAHYQYTDVELGKIQTLKAWNYDRLVNLLRYAYVAKYISEQEMWTAIDQAIIGAKRHYHNWRQYFAAVLLGRSLGWGGDFESNRIVVMKLLNNPNSIYKQYPF
;
A
#
# COMPACT_ATOMS: atom_id res chain seq x y z
N MET A 1 1.35 8.26 21.02
CA MET A 1 0.38 8.82 20.05
C MET A 1 1.04 8.79 18.69
N LEU A 2 0.42 8.14 17.70
CA LEU A 2 0.89 8.21 16.30
C LEU A 2 0.79 9.67 15.83
N SER A 3 1.80 10.16 15.13
CA SER A 3 1.71 11.49 14.53
C SER A 3 0.58 11.52 13.50
N PHE A 4 -0.06 12.67 13.28
CA PHE A 4 -1.12 12.80 12.26
C PHE A 4 -0.69 12.29 10.88
N LYS A 5 0.62 12.38 10.56
CA LYS A 5 1.21 11.84 9.33
C LYS A 5 1.30 10.30 9.34
N GLN A 6 1.67 9.69 10.46
CA GLN A 6 1.65 8.23 10.62
C GLN A 6 0.23 7.68 10.68
N TRP A 7 -0.70 8.42 11.28
CA TRP A 7 -2.14 8.11 11.23
C TRP A 7 -2.66 8.16 9.78
N LYS A 8 -2.24 9.17 9.01
CA LYS A 8 -2.55 9.30 7.58
C LYS A 8 -2.01 8.13 6.77
N GLU A 9 -0.77 7.69 6.96
CA GLU A 9 -0.19 6.56 6.22
C GLU A 9 -0.69 5.19 6.70
N GLN A 10 -1.08 5.04 7.97
CA GLN A 10 -1.59 3.78 8.53
C GLN A 10 -3.08 3.53 8.28
N PHE A 11 -3.89 4.59 8.16
CA PHE A 11 -5.36 4.48 8.10
C PHE A 11 -5.98 5.08 6.83
N TYR A 12 -5.19 5.70 5.94
CA TYR A 12 -5.76 6.04 4.62
C TYR A 12 -6.13 4.76 3.89
N TRP A 13 -7.41 4.69 3.54
CA TRP A 13 -7.83 4.06 2.32
C TRP A 13 -6.85 4.49 1.23
N LYS A 14 -6.07 3.55 0.68
CA LYS A 14 -5.45 3.74 -0.64
C LYS A 14 -6.59 3.72 -1.67
N SER A 15 -7.57 4.62 -1.50
CA SER A 15 -8.74 4.74 -2.34
C SER A 15 -8.22 5.22 -3.68
N ARG A 16 -8.46 4.41 -4.70
CA ARG A 16 -8.26 4.81 -6.08
C ARG A 16 -8.87 6.21 -6.28
N LYS A 17 -8.11 7.13 -6.86
CA LYS A 17 -8.66 8.45 -7.22
C LYS A 17 -9.72 8.23 -8.27
N VAL A 18 -10.93 8.74 -8.03
CA VAL A 18 -12.05 8.60 -8.95
C VAL A 18 -12.18 9.89 -9.76
N ASN A 19 -12.58 9.79 -11.03
CA ASN A 19 -12.90 10.94 -11.84
C ASN A 19 -13.95 11.82 -11.15
N LYS A 20 -13.59 13.08 -10.88
CA LYS A 20 -14.43 14.05 -10.16
C LYS A 20 -15.80 14.25 -10.79
N MET A 21 -15.93 14.16 -12.12
CA MET A 21 -17.22 14.29 -12.80
C MET A 21 -18.13 13.09 -12.52
N LEU A 22 -17.58 11.86 -12.51
CA LEU A 22 -18.34 10.66 -12.15
C LEU A 22 -18.80 10.73 -10.70
N THR A 23 -17.92 11.18 -9.80
CA THR A 23 -18.27 11.43 -8.39
C THR A 23 -19.42 12.43 -8.27
N LEU A 24 -19.36 13.56 -8.96
CA LEU A 24 -20.43 14.56 -8.92
C LEU A 24 -21.75 14.04 -9.50
N LEU A 25 -21.72 13.34 -10.64
CA LEU A 25 -22.92 12.76 -11.25
C LEU A 25 -23.59 11.71 -10.34
N GLY A 26 -22.79 10.80 -9.78
CA GLY A 26 -23.28 9.81 -8.83
C GLY A 26 -23.84 10.45 -7.56
N GLY A 27 -23.14 11.46 -7.03
CA GLY A 27 -23.62 12.25 -5.90
C GLY A 27 -24.94 12.95 -6.20
N LEU A 28 -25.08 13.60 -7.36
CA LEU A 28 -26.29 14.33 -7.77
C LEU A 28 -27.49 13.38 -7.92
N LEU A 29 -27.27 12.20 -8.50
CA LEU A 29 -28.31 11.17 -8.61
C LEU A 29 -28.76 10.69 -7.23
N GLY A 30 -27.81 10.45 -6.32
CA GLY A 30 -28.12 10.09 -4.94
C GLY A 30 -28.79 11.21 -4.15
N LEU A 31 -28.41 12.48 -4.39
CA LEU A 31 -29.06 13.68 -3.83
C LEU A 31 -30.52 13.76 -4.27
N ALA A 32 -30.79 13.60 -5.57
CA ALA A 32 -32.16 13.64 -6.10
C ALA A 32 -33.02 12.52 -5.49
N ALA A 33 -32.50 11.29 -5.42
CA ALA A 33 -33.19 10.15 -4.82
C ALA A 33 -33.47 10.36 -3.32
N ALA A 34 -32.45 10.81 -2.55
CA ALA A 34 -32.62 11.13 -1.13
C ALA A 34 -33.68 12.21 -0.91
N THR A 35 -33.62 13.28 -1.69
CA THR A 35 -34.54 14.41 -1.58
C THR A 35 -35.97 13.96 -1.88
N ALA A 36 -36.20 13.18 -2.93
CA ALA A 36 -37.55 12.71 -3.30
C ALA A 36 -38.17 11.79 -2.24
N ILE A 37 -37.38 10.87 -1.68
CA ILE A 37 -37.85 9.97 -0.61
C ILE A 37 -38.16 10.78 0.64
N LEU A 38 -37.23 11.61 1.12
CA LEU A 38 -37.42 12.43 2.31
C LEU A 38 -38.58 13.43 2.14
N TYR A 39 -38.75 13.99 0.95
CA TYR A 39 -39.87 14.89 0.61
C TYR A 39 -41.22 14.20 0.84
N SER A 40 -41.36 12.94 0.41
CA SER A 40 -42.62 12.20 0.52
C SER A 40 -43.05 12.04 1.98
N PHE A 41 -42.09 11.95 2.90
CA PHE A 41 -42.34 11.87 4.35
C PHE A 41 -42.45 13.25 5.01
N ALA A 42 -41.73 14.26 4.52
CA ALA A 42 -41.87 15.63 5.00
C ALA A 42 -43.30 16.16 4.75
N VAL A 43 -43.90 15.81 3.60
CA VAL A 43 -45.30 16.14 3.28
C VAL A 43 -46.29 15.49 4.24
N SER A 44 -46.04 14.26 4.72
CA SER A 44 -46.92 13.60 5.69
C SER A 44 -46.81 14.16 7.11
N ASN A 45 -45.90 15.11 7.36
CA ASN A 45 -45.70 15.79 8.64
C ASN A 45 -45.40 14.85 9.83
N GLU A 46 -44.75 13.72 9.56
CA GLU A 46 -44.33 12.78 10.60
C GLU A 46 -42.80 12.68 10.65
N VAL A 47 -42.23 12.87 11.85
CA VAL A 47 -40.79 12.73 12.05
C VAL A 47 -40.48 11.29 12.43
N HIS A 48 -39.79 10.59 11.53
CA HIS A 48 -39.44 9.19 11.69
C HIS A 48 -37.90 9.03 11.73
N PRO A 49 -37.29 8.85 12.91
CA PRO A 49 -35.83 8.84 13.05
C PRO A 49 -35.09 7.83 12.16
N HIS A 50 -35.73 6.71 11.81
CA HIS A 50 -35.13 5.68 10.96
C HIS A 50 -34.96 6.10 9.49
N LEU A 51 -35.69 7.12 9.02
CA LEU A 51 -35.61 7.61 7.63
C LEU A 51 -34.29 8.30 7.30
N ILE A 52 -33.49 8.63 8.32
CA ILE A 52 -32.18 9.25 8.18
C ILE A 52 -31.21 8.45 7.31
N ILE A 53 -31.44 7.13 7.19
CA ILE A 53 -30.66 6.25 6.33
C ILE A 53 -30.74 6.66 4.86
N PHE A 54 -31.87 7.25 4.41
CA PHE A 54 -32.03 7.70 3.03
C PHE A 54 -31.17 8.93 2.72
N ALA A 55 -30.79 9.72 3.72
CA ALA A 55 -29.82 10.80 3.54
C ALA A 55 -28.42 10.27 3.15
N LEU A 56 -28.15 8.97 3.28
CA LEU A 56 -26.89 8.35 2.86
C LEU A 56 -26.87 7.93 1.38
N LEU A 57 -27.97 8.08 0.64
CA LEU A 57 -28.03 7.75 -0.80
C LEU A 57 -27.01 8.49 -1.68
N PRO A 58 -26.61 9.75 -1.42
CA PRO A 58 -25.50 10.39 -2.13
C PRO A 58 -24.21 9.57 -2.09
N TRP A 59 -23.91 8.94 -0.96
CA TRP A 59 -22.73 8.08 -0.81
C TRP A 59 -22.82 6.83 -1.67
N LEU A 60 -23.99 6.19 -1.68
CA LEU A 60 -24.25 5.02 -2.53
C LEU A 60 -24.14 5.37 -4.02
N GLY A 61 -24.66 6.53 -4.43
CA GLY A 61 -24.54 7.02 -5.79
C GLY A 61 -23.08 7.25 -6.21
N ILE A 62 -22.27 7.88 -5.35
CA ILE A 62 -20.83 8.08 -5.59
C ILE A 62 -20.10 6.74 -5.73
N ILE A 63 -20.33 5.82 -4.79
CA ILE A 63 -19.69 4.49 -4.78
C ILE A 63 -20.09 3.71 -6.04
N TRP A 64 -21.35 3.74 -6.43
CA TRP A 64 -21.84 3.04 -7.62
C TRP A 64 -21.24 3.62 -8.90
N PHE A 65 -21.20 4.95 -9.04
CA PHE A 65 -20.62 5.59 -10.22
C PHE A 65 -19.10 5.40 -10.34
N SER A 66 -18.40 5.17 -9.22
CA SER A 66 -16.98 4.86 -9.25
C SER A 66 -16.68 3.59 -10.06
N ILE A 67 -17.61 2.63 -10.16
CA ILE A 67 -17.42 1.38 -10.91
C ILE A 67 -17.32 1.65 -12.42
N PHE A 68 -17.90 2.74 -12.91
CA PHE A 68 -17.81 3.14 -14.31
C PHE A 68 -16.53 3.92 -14.62
N ASP A 69 -15.78 4.32 -13.60
CA ASP A 69 -14.50 4.99 -13.81
C ASP A 69 -13.48 3.98 -14.33
N LYS A 70 -13.18 4.08 -15.63
CA LYS A 70 -12.10 3.35 -16.29
C LYS A 70 -10.72 3.98 -16.01
N GLY A 71 -10.68 5.05 -15.21
CA GLY A 71 -9.45 5.76 -14.83
C GLY A 71 -8.42 4.82 -14.20
N GLU A 72 -7.19 4.98 -14.69
CA GLU A 72 -5.96 4.21 -14.42
C GLU A 72 -6.20 3.06 -13.45
N THR A 73 -6.29 1.83 -14.00
CA THR A 73 -5.86 0.65 -13.26
C THR A 73 -4.60 1.07 -12.55
N ASN A 74 -4.68 1.22 -11.22
CA ASN A 74 -3.48 1.40 -10.42
C ASN A 74 -2.51 0.35 -10.95
N ASN A 75 -1.29 0.77 -11.28
CA ASN A 75 -0.12 -0.09 -11.18
C ASN A 75 0.02 -0.48 -9.69
N SER A 76 -0.96 -1.23 -9.18
CA SER A 76 -0.96 -1.95 -7.92
C SER A 76 -0.91 -3.41 -8.34
N SER A 77 0.19 -3.89 -8.87
CA SER A 77 1.58 -3.63 -8.51
C SER A 77 2.34 -2.94 -9.63
N GLU A 78 3.17 -1.93 -9.31
CA GLU A 78 4.51 -1.92 -9.90
C GLU A 78 5.16 -3.24 -9.44
N THR A 79 4.81 -4.32 -10.13
CA THR A 79 5.61 -5.52 -10.14
C THR A 79 6.87 -5.01 -10.81
N TYR A 80 7.86 -4.62 -10.01
CA TYR A 80 9.21 -4.20 -10.43
C TYR A 80 9.94 -5.24 -11.31
N TRP A 81 9.23 -6.28 -11.75
CA TRP A 81 9.66 -7.44 -12.50
C TRP A 81 8.99 -7.57 -13.88
N ASN A 82 8.02 -6.73 -14.24
CA ASN A 82 7.39 -6.79 -15.57
C ASN A 82 8.05 -5.82 -16.55
N ILE A 83 9.26 -6.16 -16.98
CA ILE A 83 9.84 -5.62 -18.22
C ILE A 83 9.92 -6.79 -19.21
N GLY A 84 9.07 -6.77 -20.24
CA GLY A 84 9.18 -7.67 -21.40
C GLY A 84 8.02 -8.61 -21.72
N LYS A 85 6.88 -8.56 -21.01
CA LYS A 85 5.66 -9.29 -21.42
C LYS A 85 4.48 -8.32 -21.53
N GLU A 86 3.87 -8.24 -22.70
CA GLU A 86 2.60 -7.52 -22.88
C GLU A 86 1.56 -8.05 -21.89
N GLU A 87 1.11 -7.20 -20.97
CA GLU A 87 0.02 -7.51 -20.06
C GLU A 87 -1.27 -7.74 -20.87
N ARG A 88 -1.71 -9.00 -20.93
CA ARG A 88 -3.08 -9.30 -21.37
C ARG A 88 -4.05 -8.81 -20.31
N LYS A 89 -4.59 -7.60 -20.51
CA LYS A 89 -5.71 -7.06 -19.73
C LYS A 89 -6.87 -8.05 -19.73
N SER A 90 -7.19 -8.61 -18.57
CA SER A 90 -8.38 -9.42 -18.39
C SER A 90 -9.61 -8.55 -18.67
N LYS A 91 -10.48 -8.97 -19.60
CA LYS A 91 -11.78 -8.31 -19.86
C LYS A 91 -12.75 -8.39 -18.67
N PHE A 92 -12.36 -9.01 -17.56
CA PHE A 92 -13.20 -9.26 -16.38
C PHE A 92 -12.81 -8.46 -15.13
N ASP A 93 -11.73 -7.66 -15.17
CA ASP A 93 -11.39 -6.78 -14.05
C ASP A 93 -12.29 -5.53 -14.05
N LYS A 94 -13.45 -5.64 -13.41
CA LYS A 94 -14.26 -4.48 -13.06
C LYS A 94 -13.56 -3.76 -11.89
N PRO A 95 -13.34 -2.44 -11.96
CA PRO A 95 -12.73 -1.71 -10.87
C PRO A 95 -13.58 -1.85 -9.60
N MET A 96 -12.93 -2.10 -8.47
CA MET A 96 -13.63 -2.17 -7.19
C MET A 96 -14.27 -0.81 -6.85
N PRO A 97 -15.47 -0.80 -6.24
CA PRO A 97 -16.10 0.42 -5.77
C PRO A 97 -15.16 1.16 -4.82
N SER A 98 -15.02 2.47 -5.00
CA SER A 98 -14.08 3.30 -4.25
C SER A 98 -14.71 4.64 -3.88
N LEU A 99 -14.31 5.15 -2.71
CA LEU A 99 -14.67 6.47 -2.22
C LEU A 99 -13.39 7.20 -1.85
N ASP A 100 -13.02 8.21 -2.64
CA ASP A 100 -11.87 9.05 -2.35
C ASP A 100 -12.24 10.26 -1.47
N GLY A 101 -11.23 11.04 -1.06
CA GLY A 101 -11.46 12.19 -0.19
C GLY A 101 -12.40 13.24 -0.80
N PHE A 102 -12.40 13.40 -2.14
CA PHE A 102 -13.33 14.30 -2.82
C PHE A 102 -14.76 13.76 -2.74
N GLY A 103 -14.96 12.47 -3.03
CA GLY A 103 -16.24 11.79 -2.89
C GLY A 103 -16.79 11.82 -1.46
N PHE A 104 -15.94 11.69 -0.45
CA PHE A 104 -16.34 11.83 0.96
C PHE A 104 -16.94 13.21 1.25
N VAL A 105 -16.29 14.29 0.78
CA VAL A 105 -16.79 15.67 0.98
C VAL A 105 -18.09 15.91 0.21
N VAL A 106 -18.18 15.44 -1.05
CA VAL A 106 -19.41 15.56 -1.85
C VAL A 106 -20.56 14.80 -1.19
N GLY A 107 -20.31 13.57 -0.73
CA GLY A 107 -21.29 12.75 -0.03
C GLY A 107 -21.81 13.44 1.23
N LEU A 108 -20.93 14.00 2.06
CA LEU A 108 -21.32 14.79 3.24
C LEU A 108 -22.23 15.95 2.84
N VAL A 109 -21.76 16.84 1.96
CA VAL A 109 -22.52 18.05 1.59
C VAL A 109 -23.90 17.68 1.04
N PHE A 110 -23.96 16.69 0.15
CA PHE A 110 -25.23 16.28 -0.46
C PHE A 110 -26.18 15.59 0.52
N SER A 111 -25.68 14.86 1.51
CA SER A 111 -26.53 14.26 2.55
C SER A 111 -27.23 15.31 3.42
N TYR A 112 -26.51 16.35 3.87
CA TYR A 112 -27.13 17.43 4.64
C TYR A 112 -28.05 18.29 3.77
N PHE A 113 -27.65 18.53 2.52
CA PHE A 113 -28.43 19.30 1.58
C PHE A 113 -29.71 18.59 1.14
N SER A 114 -29.74 17.25 1.02
CA SER A 114 -30.97 16.51 0.69
C SER A 114 -32.05 16.67 1.75
N ILE A 115 -31.64 16.69 3.04
CA ILE A 115 -32.56 16.92 4.16
C ILE A 115 -33.15 18.33 4.05
N TYR A 116 -32.29 19.34 3.88
CA TYR A 116 -32.70 20.73 3.73
C TYR A 116 -33.68 20.91 2.56
N LEU A 117 -33.31 20.41 1.39
CA LEU A 117 -34.08 20.57 0.17
C LEU A 117 -35.42 19.83 0.24
N SER A 118 -35.48 18.68 0.93
CA SER A 118 -36.73 17.93 1.09
C SER A 118 -37.80 18.72 1.85
N GLU A 119 -37.40 19.44 2.91
CA GLU A 119 -38.32 20.28 3.70
C GLU A 119 -38.74 21.54 2.94
N VAL A 120 -37.81 22.19 2.22
CA VAL A 120 -38.14 23.34 1.35
C VAL A 120 -39.22 22.95 0.35
N LEU A 121 -39.06 21.80 -0.32
CA LEU A 121 -40.02 21.30 -1.30
C LEU A 121 -41.37 20.95 -0.66
N ALA A 122 -41.36 20.30 0.51
CA ALA A 122 -42.58 19.94 1.22
C ALA A 122 -43.40 21.17 1.61
N LEU A 123 -42.76 22.20 2.16
CA LEU A 123 -43.43 23.44 2.53
C LEU A 123 -43.95 24.21 1.32
N ALA A 124 -43.14 24.36 0.27
CA ALA A 124 -43.56 25.02 -0.96
C ALA A 124 -44.79 24.35 -1.58
N TYR A 125 -44.81 23.01 -1.59
CA TYR A 125 -45.95 22.24 -2.06
C TYR A 125 -47.21 22.41 -1.20
N THR A 126 -47.08 22.33 0.13
CA THR A 126 -48.23 22.53 1.04
C THR A 126 -48.81 23.95 0.97
N GLN A 127 -47.95 24.96 0.81
CA GLN A 127 -48.37 26.35 0.69
C GLN A 127 -49.04 26.62 -0.66
N GLN A 128 -48.55 26.03 -1.76
CA GLN A 128 -49.20 26.12 -3.07
C GLN A 128 -50.59 25.46 -3.08
N GLN A 129 -50.78 24.34 -2.37
CA GLN A 129 -52.11 23.74 -2.23
C GLN A 129 -53.09 24.64 -1.45
N THR A 130 -52.58 25.43 -0.51
CA THR A 130 -53.39 26.34 0.29
C THR A 130 -53.69 27.64 -0.47
N ASP A 131 -52.75 28.13 -1.27
CA ASP A 131 -52.88 29.31 -2.12
C ASP A 131 -52.59 28.97 -3.58
N SER A 132 -53.65 28.58 -4.31
CA SER A 132 -53.60 28.16 -5.71
C SER A 132 -53.11 29.25 -6.68
N LYS A 133 -53.01 30.53 -6.25
CA LYS A 133 -52.54 31.62 -7.11
C LYS A 133 -51.05 31.92 -6.97
N ALA A 134 -50.38 31.34 -5.98
CA ALA A 134 -48.95 31.56 -5.76
C ALA A 134 -48.10 30.76 -6.75
N ASP A 135 -47.06 31.41 -7.30
CA ASP A 135 -46.08 30.76 -8.16
C ASP A 135 -45.13 29.87 -7.33
N LEU A 136 -45.00 28.60 -7.72
CA LEU A 136 -44.22 27.60 -6.97
C LEU A 136 -42.73 27.99 -6.86
N LEU A 137 -42.14 28.55 -7.92
CA LEU A 137 -40.74 28.94 -7.89
C LEU A 137 -40.51 30.09 -6.90
N SER A 138 -41.42 31.06 -6.86
CA SER A 138 -41.35 32.15 -5.87
C SER A 138 -41.46 31.65 -4.43
N LEU A 139 -42.42 30.75 -4.15
CA LEU A 139 -42.57 30.12 -2.84
C LEU A 139 -41.34 29.31 -2.45
N PHE A 140 -40.80 28.54 -3.40
CA PHE A 140 -39.59 27.77 -3.20
C PHE A 140 -38.42 28.67 -2.80
N ILE A 141 -38.18 29.79 -3.51
CA ILE A 141 -37.07 30.70 -3.23
C ILE A 141 -37.24 31.35 -1.86
N ASP A 142 -38.45 31.81 -1.52
CA ASP A 142 -38.71 32.45 -0.23
C ASP A 142 -38.47 31.49 0.95
N ILE A 143 -39.05 30.29 0.87
CA ILE A 143 -38.85 29.24 1.86
C ILE A 143 -37.37 28.80 1.91
N PHE A 144 -36.71 28.67 0.76
CA PHE A 144 -35.31 28.27 0.69
C PHE A 144 -34.39 29.25 1.44
N VAL A 145 -34.68 30.55 1.44
CA VAL A 145 -33.88 31.54 2.16
C VAL A 145 -34.28 31.65 3.64
N ASN A 146 -35.56 31.46 3.94
CA ASN A 146 -36.13 31.70 5.26
C ASN A 146 -36.44 30.42 6.06
N LEU A 147 -36.08 29.23 5.57
CA LEU A 147 -36.45 27.93 6.15
C LEU A 147 -36.19 27.86 7.66
N LEU A 148 -34.99 28.26 8.08
CA LEU A 148 -34.56 28.18 9.48
C LEU A 148 -35.26 29.19 10.40
N LYS A 149 -36.00 30.16 9.85
CA LYS A 149 -36.86 31.09 10.62
C LYS A 149 -38.25 30.52 10.86
N VAL A 150 -38.64 29.47 10.14
CA VAL A 150 -39.92 28.78 10.35
C VAL A 150 -39.71 27.75 11.44
N ASP A 151 -40.29 27.95 12.63
CA ASP A 151 -40.04 27.11 13.82
C ASP A 151 -40.17 25.61 13.55
N ARG A 152 -41.20 25.21 12.78
CA ARG A 152 -41.43 23.81 12.39
C ARG A 152 -40.33 23.26 11.48
N ALA A 153 -40.00 24.00 10.43
CA ALA A 153 -39.01 23.58 9.44
C ALA A 153 -37.61 23.51 10.08
N ASN A 154 -37.33 24.48 10.94
CA ASN A 154 -36.13 24.52 11.77
C ASN A 154 -36.02 23.26 12.63
N TYR A 155 -37.10 22.86 13.33
CA TYR A 155 -37.12 21.63 14.11
C TYR A 155 -36.85 20.38 13.27
N TYR A 156 -37.54 20.21 12.13
CA TYR A 156 -37.33 19.06 11.24
C TYR A 156 -35.87 18.97 10.77
N VAL A 157 -35.33 20.08 10.24
CA VAL A 157 -33.96 20.12 9.70
C VAL A 157 -32.93 19.83 10.78
N TRP A 158 -33.03 20.47 11.96
CA TRP A 158 -32.11 20.20 13.06
C TRP A 158 -32.19 18.76 13.57
N TYR A 159 -33.40 18.20 13.67
CA TYR A 159 -33.58 16.82 14.11
C TYR A 159 -32.82 15.84 13.22
N TYR A 160 -32.99 15.92 11.90
CA TYR A 160 -32.30 15.05 10.95
C TYR A 160 -30.81 15.39 10.79
N TRP A 161 -30.39 16.65 10.92
CA TRP A 161 -28.96 17.00 10.90
C TRP A 161 -28.21 16.45 12.11
N ILE A 162 -28.79 16.57 13.31
CA ILE A 162 -28.21 16.02 14.55
C ILE A 162 -28.16 14.49 14.45
N GLY A 163 -29.25 13.86 14.03
CA GLY A 163 -29.28 12.42 13.85
C GLY A 163 -28.23 11.93 12.84
N LEU A 164 -28.04 12.64 11.72
CA LEU A 164 -27.10 12.24 10.67
C LEU A 164 -25.68 12.37 11.19
N THR A 165 -25.41 13.43 11.97
CA THR A 165 -24.14 13.61 12.65
C THR A 165 -23.84 12.44 13.58
N ILE A 166 -24.81 11.99 14.40
CA ILE A 166 -24.66 10.86 15.31
C ILE A 166 -24.36 9.56 14.52
N VAL A 167 -25.13 9.29 13.46
CA VAL A 167 -24.93 8.10 12.61
C VAL A 167 -23.53 8.10 11.98
N LEU A 168 -23.09 9.24 11.44
CA LEU A 168 -21.75 9.37 10.87
C LEU A 168 -20.65 9.19 11.93
N PHE A 169 -20.85 9.71 13.14
CA PHE A 169 -19.89 9.55 14.24
C PHE A 169 -19.79 8.11 14.71
N ILE A 170 -20.92 7.39 14.81
CA ILE A 170 -20.95 5.95 15.14
C ILE A 170 -20.27 5.14 14.03
N ALA A 171 -20.53 5.45 12.75
CA ALA A 171 -19.89 4.77 11.63
C ALA A 171 -18.37 4.99 11.61
N LEU A 172 -17.91 6.22 11.80
CA LEU A 172 -16.47 6.55 11.87
C LEU A 172 -15.80 5.96 13.12
N GLY A 173 -16.45 6.05 14.29
CA GLY A 173 -15.95 5.46 15.53
C GLY A 173 -15.91 3.94 15.50
N GLY A 174 -16.95 3.31 14.97
CA GLY A 174 -17.06 1.86 14.80
C GLY A 174 -16.02 1.31 13.82
N THR A 175 -15.83 1.96 12.68
CA THR A 175 -14.76 1.59 11.73
C THR A 175 -13.38 1.75 12.36
N ALA A 176 -13.10 2.87 13.04
CA ALA A 176 -11.83 3.06 13.76
C ALA A 176 -11.61 2.00 14.84
N LEU A 177 -12.65 1.63 15.60
CA LEU A 177 -12.59 0.59 16.63
C LEU A 177 -12.37 -0.80 16.02
N VAL A 178 -13.07 -1.17 14.95
CA VAL A 178 -12.89 -2.43 14.24
C VAL A 178 -11.47 -2.52 13.69
N THR A 179 -10.97 -1.46 13.06
CA THR A 179 -9.58 -1.43 12.56
C THR A 179 -8.59 -1.50 13.72
N TYR A 180 -8.84 -0.83 14.84
CA TYR A 180 -8.01 -0.93 16.05
C TYR A 180 -7.97 -2.37 16.59
N ILE A 181 -9.13 -3.00 16.76
CA ILE A 181 -9.24 -4.39 17.23
C ILE A 181 -8.56 -5.33 16.25
N TYR A 182 -8.82 -5.20 14.95
CA TYR A 182 -8.18 -5.97 13.89
C TYR A 182 -6.65 -5.84 13.94
N SER A 183 -6.14 -4.61 14.12
CA SER A 183 -4.71 -4.33 14.24
C SER A 183 -4.06 -4.91 15.49
N LYS A 184 -4.82 -5.11 16.56
CA LYS A 184 -4.34 -5.73 17.80
C LYS A 184 -4.41 -7.26 17.75
N THR A 185 -5.39 -7.81 17.05
CA THR A 185 -5.72 -9.25 17.10
C THR A 185 -5.13 -10.05 15.94
N HIS A 186 -5.02 -9.48 14.74
CA HIS A 186 -4.62 -10.19 13.52
C HIS A 186 -3.19 -9.83 13.04
N LEU A 187 -2.48 -9.02 13.83
CA LEU A 187 -1.26 -8.34 13.43
C LEU A 187 -0.07 -8.64 14.36
N THR A 188 -0.16 -9.69 15.20
CA THR A 188 1.03 -10.20 15.90
C THR A 188 2.00 -10.74 14.83
N PRO A 189 3.13 -10.08 14.56
CA PRO A 189 3.94 -10.35 13.37
C PRO A 189 4.83 -11.61 13.53
N GLY A 190 4.36 -12.57 14.33
CA GLY A 190 5.09 -13.74 14.79
C GLY A 190 5.93 -13.46 16.03
N ARG A 191 6.87 -14.38 16.29
CA ARG A 191 7.84 -14.30 17.39
C ARG A 191 8.73 -13.06 17.21
N LYS A 192 9.00 -12.35 18.31
CA LYS A 192 9.99 -11.28 18.34
C LYS A 192 11.40 -11.88 18.20
N LEU A 193 12.21 -11.28 17.34
CA LEU A 193 13.58 -11.74 17.08
C LEU A 193 14.51 -11.31 18.20
N THR A 194 15.45 -12.19 18.54
CA THR A 194 16.60 -11.90 19.42
C THR A 194 17.65 -11.08 18.64
N ASP A 195 18.55 -10.40 19.36
CA ASP A 195 19.61 -9.62 18.72
C ASP A 195 20.52 -10.46 17.82
N THR A 196 20.83 -11.70 18.21
CA THR A 196 21.60 -12.64 17.39
C THR A 196 20.88 -12.94 16.07
N GLU A 197 19.57 -13.16 16.11
CA GLU A 197 18.79 -13.43 14.90
C GLU A 197 18.67 -12.20 14.01
N LYS A 198 18.53 -11.02 14.61
CA LYS A 198 18.55 -9.74 13.88
C LYS A 198 19.87 -9.53 13.15
N ALA A 199 20.99 -9.82 13.80
CA ALA A 199 22.32 -9.78 13.19
C ALA A 199 22.43 -10.73 11.99
N LYS A 200 21.90 -11.95 12.09
CA LYS A 200 21.85 -12.89 10.96
C LYS A 200 21.01 -12.37 9.80
N LEU A 201 19.86 -11.76 10.09
CA LEU A 201 18.97 -11.16 9.09
C LEU A 201 19.58 -9.92 8.40
N ALA A 202 20.63 -9.31 8.94
CA ALA A 202 21.35 -8.23 8.28
C ALA A 202 21.94 -8.67 6.93
N TYR A 203 22.27 -9.95 6.75
CA TYR A 203 22.77 -10.46 5.47
C TYR A 203 21.70 -10.51 4.37
N GLY A 204 20.41 -10.49 4.71
CA GLY A 204 19.31 -10.34 3.73
C GLY A 204 18.76 -8.91 3.64
N ALA A 205 19.48 -7.93 4.17
CA ALA A 205 18.93 -6.62 4.44
C ALA A 205 18.53 -5.83 3.19
N VAL A 206 19.19 -6.05 2.04
CA VAL A 206 18.88 -5.29 0.82
C VAL A 206 17.49 -5.66 0.33
N LEU A 207 17.20 -6.95 0.16
CA LEU A 207 15.86 -7.40 -0.22
C LEU A 207 14.84 -7.23 0.91
N PHE A 208 15.21 -7.36 2.19
CA PHE A 208 14.29 -7.05 3.29
C PHE A 208 13.84 -5.60 3.27
N THR A 209 14.76 -4.67 3.03
CA THR A 209 14.45 -3.24 2.95
C THR A 209 13.58 -2.92 1.74
N ARG A 210 13.87 -3.55 0.59
CA ARG A 210 13.07 -3.39 -0.64
C ARG A 210 11.67 -3.96 -0.48
N ASN A 211 11.54 -5.15 0.12
CA ASN A 211 10.26 -5.85 0.28
C ASN A 211 9.49 -5.37 1.52
N GLY A 212 10.06 -4.48 2.34
CA GLY A 212 9.41 -3.96 3.54
C GLY A 212 9.33 -4.97 4.69
N LEU A 213 10.22 -5.96 4.74
CA LEU A 213 10.23 -6.98 5.79
C LEU A 213 10.73 -6.43 7.13
N SER A 214 10.15 -6.91 8.22
CA SER A 214 10.49 -6.48 9.58
C SER A 214 11.80 -7.08 10.05
N TYR A 215 12.64 -6.28 10.72
CA TYR A 215 13.78 -6.76 11.50
C TYR A 215 13.43 -7.08 12.95
N GLU A 216 12.22 -6.75 13.41
CA GLU A 216 11.82 -6.97 14.81
C GLU A 216 11.11 -8.31 15.02
N TYR A 217 10.44 -8.81 13.99
CA TYR A 217 9.58 -9.98 14.08
C TYR A 217 9.76 -10.91 12.90
N LEU A 218 9.84 -12.21 13.16
CA LEU A 218 10.17 -13.21 12.15
C LEU A 218 9.20 -13.25 10.97
N LEU A 219 7.90 -13.03 11.19
CA LEU A 219 6.88 -13.07 10.12
C LEU A 219 6.39 -11.67 9.72
N GLY A 220 7.01 -10.60 10.22
CA GLY A 220 6.47 -9.25 10.10
C GLY A 220 6.80 -8.51 8.81
N TYR A 221 5.86 -7.66 8.38
CA TYR A 221 6.09 -6.56 7.43
C TYR A 221 6.08 -5.21 8.17
N LEU A 222 6.80 -4.22 7.63
CA LEU A 222 6.83 -2.83 8.12
C LEU A 222 5.77 -1.97 7.42
N PRO A 223 5.19 -0.97 8.10
CA PRO A 223 5.28 -0.71 9.55
C PRO A 223 4.42 -1.68 10.39
N THR A 224 3.46 -2.34 9.75
CA THR A 224 2.53 -3.31 10.34
C THR A 224 2.15 -4.34 9.29
N GLY A 225 2.29 -5.63 9.58
CA GLY A 225 1.77 -6.69 8.73
C GLY A 225 2.35 -8.05 9.11
N ARG A 226 1.79 -9.11 8.57
CA ARG A 226 2.33 -10.47 8.66
C ARG A 226 2.31 -11.09 7.27
N ILE A 227 3.40 -11.78 6.90
CA ILE A 227 3.41 -12.57 5.67
C ILE A 227 2.42 -13.73 5.87
N SER A 228 1.39 -13.82 5.03
CA SER A 228 0.48 -14.96 5.08
C SER A 228 1.13 -16.19 4.44
N VAL A 229 0.69 -17.39 4.83
CA VAL A 229 1.17 -18.64 4.21
C VAL A 229 0.87 -18.64 2.71
N LYS A 230 -0.27 -18.09 2.30
CA LYS A 230 -0.67 -17.99 0.91
C LYS A 230 0.30 -17.10 0.12
N ASP A 231 0.54 -15.88 0.59
CA ASP A 231 1.42 -14.92 -0.10
C ASP A 231 2.86 -15.43 -0.17
N ALA A 232 3.32 -16.13 0.87
CA ALA A 232 4.65 -16.74 0.86
C ALA A 232 4.76 -17.86 -0.19
N LYS A 233 3.75 -18.72 -0.31
CA LYS A 233 3.72 -19.76 -1.35
C LYS A 233 3.62 -19.17 -2.75
N GLU A 234 2.82 -18.12 -2.92
CA GLU A 234 2.67 -17.42 -4.20
C GLU A 234 3.97 -16.78 -4.65
N MET A 235 4.66 -16.06 -3.77
CA MET A 235 5.98 -15.48 -4.07
C MET A 235 7.01 -16.56 -4.42
N LEU A 236 7.09 -17.64 -3.64
CA LEU A 236 8.02 -18.74 -3.89
C LEU A 236 7.73 -19.43 -5.23
N ALA A 237 6.47 -19.62 -5.59
CA ALA A 237 6.11 -20.23 -6.86
C ALA A 237 6.41 -19.29 -8.05
N VAL A 238 6.00 -18.03 -7.98
CA VAL A 238 6.09 -17.08 -9.10
C VAL A 238 7.52 -16.65 -9.36
N ASP A 239 8.28 -16.33 -8.31
CA ASP A 239 9.61 -15.72 -8.44
C ASP A 239 10.75 -16.75 -8.44
N TRP A 240 10.50 -17.95 -7.88
CA TRP A 240 11.53 -18.96 -7.66
C TRP A 240 11.21 -20.36 -8.19
N ASP A 241 9.98 -20.59 -8.69
CA ASP A 241 9.51 -21.91 -9.09
C ASP A 241 9.61 -22.96 -7.96
N ILE A 242 9.36 -22.53 -6.72
CA ILE A 242 9.43 -23.36 -5.50
C ILE A 242 8.01 -23.69 -5.01
N TYR A 243 7.70 -24.98 -4.93
CA TYR A 243 6.39 -25.49 -4.52
C TYR A 243 6.44 -26.37 -3.27
N ASN A 244 7.63 -26.83 -2.88
CA ASN A 244 7.79 -27.76 -1.76
C ASN A 244 9.19 -27.67 -1.10
N LYS A 245 9.41 -28.51 -0.08
CA LYS A 245 10.67 -28.59 0.68
C LYS A 245 11.88 -28.94 -0.19
N GLN A 246 11.73 -29.88 -1.12
CA GLN A 246 12.82 -30.35 -1.96
C GLN A 246 13.32 -29.23 -2.88
N ASP A 247 12.41 -28.45 -3.46
CA ASP A 247 12.77 -27.29 -4.29
C ASP A 247 13.54 -26.23 -3.47
N VAL A 248 13.14 -26.01 -2.21
CA VAL A 248 13.87 -25.14 -1.29
C VAL A 248 15.30 -25.66 -1.07
N LEU A 249 15.45 -26.95 -0.72
CA LEU A 249 16.78 -27.53 -0.44
C LEU A 249 17.69 -27.53 -1.67
N GLN A 250 17.13 -27.75 -2.87
CA GLN A 250 17.87 -27.62 -4.12
C GLN A 250 18.33 -26.18 -4.33
N THR A 251 17.42 -25.20 -4.17
CA THR A 251 17.76 -23.78 -4.31
C THR A 251 18.81 -23.31 -3.29
N VAL A 252 18.75 -23.81 -2.05
CA VAL A 252 19.79 -23.55 -1.04
C VAL A 252 21.14 -24.08 -1.52
N THR A 253 21.17 -25.31 -2.03
CA THR A 253 22.40 -25.93 -2.55
C THR A 253 22.97 -25.12 -3.71
N ASP A 254 22.12 -24.72 -4.65
CA ASP A 254 22.51 -23.96 -5.83
C ASP A 254 23.04 -22.56 -5.46
N LEU A 255 22.35 -21.82 -4.58
CA LEU A 255 22.78 -20.48 -4.18
C LEU A 255 24.08 -20.48 -3.35
N LEU A 256 24.34 -21.55 -2.61
CA LEU A 256 25.59 -21.73 -1.85
C LEU A 256 26.73 -22.30 -2.72
N ALA A 257 26.42 -22.90 -3.86
CA ALA A 257 27.43 -23.47 -4.75
C ALA A 257 28.29 -22.38 -5.38
N ASP A 258 29.58 -22.69 -5.58
CA ASP A 258 30.54 -21.72 -6.06
C ASP A 258 30.31 -21.28 -7.51
N ASN A 259 29.58 -22.08 -8.29
CA ASN A 259 29.40 -21.94 -9.73
C ASN A 259 28.11 -21.20 -10.16
N PHE A 260 27.15 -20.98 -9.26
CA PHE A 260 25.83 -20.42 -9.62
C PHE A 260 25.90 -18.97 -10.10
N ILE A 261 26.95 -18.25 -9.72
CA ILE A 261 27.22 -16.86 -10.10
C ILE A 261 28.29 -16.75 -11.19
N ASN A 262 28.78 -17.87 -11.75
CA ASN A 262 29.92 -17.84 -12.68
C ASN A 262 29.74 -16.84 -13.84
N GLY A 263 28.52 -16.63 -14.33
CA GLY A 263 28.23 -15.58 -15.32
C GLY A 263 28.48 -14.16 -14.81
N LEU A 264 28.10 -13.83 -13.58
CA LEU A 264 28.27 -12.49 -13.01
C LEU A 264 29.69 -12.22 -12.53
N ASP A 265 30.38 -13.22 -11.99
CA ASP A 265 31.78 -13.06 -11.60
C ASP A 265 32.68 -12.96 -12.84
N GLN A 266 32.34 -13.65 -13.93
CA GLN A 266 33.02 -13.45 -15.22
C GLN A 266 32.69 -12.07 -15.80
N LEU A 267 31.42 -11.68 -15.82
CA LEU A 267 31.01 -10.34 -16.28
C LEU A 267 31.71 -9.22 -15.50
N LEU A 268 31.86 -9.34 -14.17
CA LEU A 268 32.60 -8.38 -13.37
C LEU A 268 34.08 -8.27 -13.79
N LYS A 269 34.70 -9.39 -14.19
CA LYS A 269 36.07 -9.38 -14.74
C LYS A 269 36.10 -8.71 -16.10
N ASP A 270 35.16 -9.04 -16.97
CA ASP A 270 35.07 -8.48 -18.33
C ASP A 270 34.85 -6.95 -18.28
N ILE A 271 34.01 -6.47 -17.35
CA ILE A 271 33.82 -5.03 -17.10
C ILE A 271 35.15 -4.36 -16.71
N ARG A 272 35.93 -5.01 -15.84
CA ARG A 272 37.20 -4.47 -15.34
C ARG A 272 38.34 -4.55 -16.37
N SER A 273 38.29 -5.51 -17.29
CA SER A 273 39.23 -5.62 -18.40
C SER A 273 38.83 -4.76 -19.60
N GLY A 274 37.62 -4.18 -19.60
CA GLY A 274 37.09 -3.40 -20.72
C GLY A 274 36.55 -4.27 -21.87
N GLU A 275 36.25 -5.54 -21.59
CA GLU A 275 35.76 -6.54 -22.54
C GLU A 275 34.23 -6.70 -22.49
N ALA A 276 33.56 -6.12 -21.49
CA ALA A 276 32.09 -6.15 -21.39
C ALA A 276 31.42 -5.31 -22.48
N ASN A 277 30.15 -5.63 -22.77
CA ASN A 277 29.35 -4.82 -23.68
C ASN A 277 29.00 -3.45 -23.05
N ILE A 278 28.62 -2.49 -23.90
CA ILE A 278 28.32 -1.11 -23.49
C ILE A 278 27.18 -1.05 -22.46
N GLY A 279 26.18 -1.95 -22.55
CA GLY A 279 25.04 -1.97 -21.63
C GLY A 279 25.46 -2.36 -20.21
N ASP A 280 26.21 -3.45 -20.08
CA ASP A 280 26.69 -3.94 -18.78
C ASP A 280 27.69 -2.96 -18.14
N GLN A 281 28.56 -2.36 -18.97
CA GLN A 281 29.47 -1.31 -18.53
C GLN A 281 28.68 -0.09 -18.00
N ALA A 282 27.65 0.37 -18.73
CA ALA A 282 26.84 1.50 -18.30
C ALA A 282 26.10 1.23 -16.98
N VAL A 283 25.59 0.02 -16.76
CA VAL A 283 24.96 -0.38 -15.49
C VAL A 283 25.98 -0.37 -14.36
N TYR A 284 27.18 -0.92 -14.58
CA TYR A 284 28.24 -0.90 -13.58
C TYR A 284 28.65 0.54 -13.22
N ASP A 285 28.90 1.36 -14.23
CA ASP A 285 29.34 2.74 -14.09
C ASP A 285 28.28 3.58 -13.36
N ASP A 286 26.99 3.41 -13.69
CA ASP A 286 25.89 4.08 -12.99
C ASP A 286 25.89 3.78 -11.49
N ILE A 287 26.00 2.51 -11.10
CA ILE A 287 26.04 2.12 -9.69
C ILE A 287 27.30 2.65 -9.00
N VAL A 288 28.48 2.45 -9.59
CA VAL A 288 29.77 2.85 -9.01
C VAL A 288 29.88 4.35 -8.86
N ASN A 289 29.56 5.11 -9.90
CA ASN A 289 29.66 6.57 -9.89
C ASN A 289 28.74 7.18 -8.83
N ASN A 290 27.51 6.68 -8.69
CA ASN A 290 26.60 7.18 -7.66
C ASN A 290 27.04 6.81 -6.24
N LEU A 291 27.57 5.60 -6.02
CA LEU A 291 28.12 5.20 -4.71
C LEU A 291 29.30 6.09 -4.30
N ILE A 292 30.19 6.42 -5.24
CA ILE A 292 31.34 7.31 -5.00
C ILE A 292 30.85 8.74 -4.75
N ALA A 293 30.04 9.29 -5.66
CA ALA A 293 29.62 10.68 -5.62
C ALA A 293 28.75 11.03 -4.40
N HIS A 294 27.96 10.08 -3.89
CA HIS A 294 26.91 10.37 -2.90
C HIS A 294 27.02 9.57 -1.60
N TYR A 295 27.81 8.49 -1.55
CA TYR A 295 27.85 7.57 -0.39
C TYR A 295 29.27 7.25 0.09
N GLN A 296 30.22 8.12 -0.26
CA GLN A 296 31.60 8.13 0.22
C GLN A 296 32.37 6.83 -0.08
N TYR A 297 31.96 6.10 -1.12
CA TYR A 297 32.76 4.98 -1.61
C TYR A 297 34.01 5.48 -2.33
N THR A 298 35.05 4.67 -2.33
CA THR A 298 36.25 4.90 -3.12
C THR A 298 36.46 3.77 -4.12
N ASP A 299 37.16 4.07 -5.21
CA ASP A 299 37.55 3.05 -6.19
C ASP A 299 38.34 1.90 -5.54
N VAL A 300 39.17 2.22 -4.54
CA VAL A 300 39.94 1.23 -3.79
C VAL A 300 39.03 0.29 -2.97
N GLU A 301 37.95 0.81 -2.37
CA GLU A 301 36.98 -0.03 -1.66
C GLU A 301 36.22 -0.95 -2.62
N LEU A 302 35.76 -0.42 -3.75
CA LEU A 302 34.96 -1.15 -4.74
C LEU A 302 35.82 -2.16 -5.53
N GLY A 303 37.08 -1.82 -5.80
CA GLY A 303 38.06 -2.70 -6.45
C GLY A 303 38.43 -3.94 -5.63
N LYS A 304 38.21 -3.92 -4.31
CA LYS A 304 38.42 -5.10 -3.44
C LYS A 304 37.35 -6.19 -3.61
N ILE A 305 36.21 -5.87 -4.21
CA ILE A 305 35.13 -6.83 -4.44
C ILE A 305 35.56 -7.80 -5.55
N GLN A 306 35.90 -9.04 -5.23
CA GLN A 306 36.36 -10.03 -6.23
C GLN A 306 35.25 -10.95 -6.76
N THR A 307 34.07 -10.91 -6.12
CA THR A 307 32.92 -11.73 -6.46
C THR A 307 31.63 -10.97 -6.12
N LEU A 308 30.54 -11.30 -6.81
CA LEU A 308 29.20 -10.77 -6.58
C LEU A 308 28.31 -11.75 -5.81
N LYS A 309 28.92 -12.79 -5.18
CA LYS A 309 28.23 -13.78 -4.34
C LYS A 309 27.39 -13.22 -3.20
N ALA A 310 27.64 -11.98 -2.76
CA ALA A 310 26.79 -11.31 -1.77
C ALA A 310 25.33 -11.29 -2.22
N TRP A 311 25.07 -11.16 -3.53
CA TRP A 311 23.71 -11.21 -4.07
C TRP A 311 23.03 -12.56 -3.81
N ASN A 312 23.75 -13.68 -3.95
CA ASN A 312 23.22 -15.01 -3.58
C ASN A 312 22.87 -15.10 -2.10
N TYR A 313 23.75 -14.61 -1.23
CA TYR A 313 23.53 -14.67 0.21
C TYR A 313 22.33 -13.80 0.62
N ASP A 314 22.19 -12.59 0.07
CA ASP A 314 21.07 -11.70 0.39
C ASP A 314 19.71 -12.30 0.00
N ARG A 315 19.61 -12.82 -1.23
CA ARG A 315 18.38 -13.46 -1.72
C ARG A 315 18.10 -14.81 -1.07
N LEU A 316 19.14 -15.57 -0.68
CA LEU A 316 18.97 -16.81 0.06
C LEU A 316 18.35 -16.54 1.45
N VAL A 317 18.88 -15.57 2.19
CA VAL A 317 18.32 -15.17 3.50
C VAL A 317 16.88 -14.68 3.34
N ASN A 318 16.59 -13.97 2.24
CA ASN A 318 15.24 -13.54 1.92
C ASN A 318 14.28 -14.73 1.69
N LEU A 319 14.62 -15.59 0.74
CA LEU A 319 13.87 -16.78 0.36
C LEU A 319 13.60 -17.71 1.55
N LEU A 320 14.61 -17.98 2.38
CA LEU A 320 14.49 -18.88 3.52
C LEU A 320 13.41 -18.43 4.51
N ARG A 321 13.25 -17.12 4.68
CA ARG A 321 12.19 -16.56 5.52
C ARG A 321 10.80 -16.83 4.95
N TYR A 322 10.62 -16.69 3.63
CA TYR A 322 9.38 -17.06 2.95
C TYR A 322 9.14 -18.57 2.96
N ALA A 323 10.17 -19.39 2.77
CA ALA A 323 10.07 -20.86 2.83
C ALA A 323 9.60 -21.36 4.22
N TYR A 324 10.08 -20.72 5.29
CA TYR A 324 9.59 -20.97 6.65
C TYR A 324 8.11 -20.55 6.82
N VAL A 325 7.73 -19.37 6.31
CA VAL A 325 6.32 -18.91 6.36
C VAL A 325 5.40 -19.88 5.61
N ALA A 326 5.82 -20.31 4.41
CA ALA A 326 5.10 -21.24 3.53
C ALA A 326 4.97 -22.66 4.11
N LYS A 327 5.67 -22.95 5.22
CA LYS A 327 5.72 -24.26 5.88
C LYS A 327 6.43 -25.33 5.05
N TYR A 328 7.37 -24.94 4.19
CA TYR A 328 8.23 -25.86 3.45
C TYR A 328 9.42 -26.33 4.27
N ILE A 329 9.93 -25.48 5.15
CA ILE A 329 11.02 -25.81 6.07
C ILE A 329 10.67 -25.42 7.50
N SER A 330 11.31 -26.07 8.47
CA SER A 330 11.27 -25.70 9.87
C SER A 330 12.10 -24.45 10.15
N GLU A 331 11.87 -23.83 11.31
CA GLU A 331 12.65 -22.67 11.75
C GLU A 331 14.14 -23.01 11.94
N GLN A 332 14.43 -24.21 12.44
CA GLN A 332 15.80 -24.68 12.63
C GLN A 332 16.53 -24.85 11.29
N GLU A 333 15.86 -25.43 10.28
CA GLU A 333 16.42 -25.58 8.93
C GLU A 333 16.69 -24.22 8.29
N MET A 334 15.76 -23.27 8.44
CA MET A 334 15.92 -21.89 7.98
C MET A 334 17.17 -21.25 8.59
N TRP A 335 17.31 -21.27 9.92
CA TRP A 335 18.48 -20.69 10.59
C TRP A 335 19.79 -21.38 10.22
N THR A 336 19.77 -22.71 10.08
CA THR A 336 20.96 -23.47 9.66
C THR A 336 21.43 -23.05 8.27
N ALA A 337 20.51 -22.89 7.31
CA ALA A 337 20.85 -22.44 5.97
C ALA A 337 21.29 -20.97 5.93
N ILE A 338 20.69 -20.10 6.75
CA ILE A 338 21.17 -18.72 6.94
C ILE A 338 22.60 -18.70 7.46
N ASP A 339 22.95 -19.56 8.43
CA ASP A 339 24.32 -19.64 8.97
C ASP A 339 25.34 -20.04 7.89
N GLN A 340 24.98 -20.94 6.97
CA GLN A 340 25.84 -21.28 5.82
C GLN A 340 26.04 -20.09 4.87
N ALA A 341 24.98 -19.31 4.60
CA ALA A 341 25.08 -18.09 3.80
C ALA A 341 26.03 -17.06 4.45
N ILE A 342 25.98 -16.94 5.77
CA ILE A 342 26.85 -16.04 6.55
C ILE A 342 28.31 -16.50 6.47
N ILE A 343 28.58 -17.80 6.62
CA ILE A 343 29.93 -18.36 6.48
C ILE A 343 30.48 -18.04 5.08
N GLY A 344 29.67 -18.22 4.03
CA GLY A 344 30.03 -17.86 2.66
C GLY A 344 30.31 -16.36 2.50
N ALA A 345 29.45 -15.50 3.05
CA ALA A 345 29.62 -14.05 3.02
C ALA A 345 30.93 -13.62 3.69
N LYS A 346 31.20 -14.12 4.90
CA LYS A 346 32.42 -13.77 5.67
C LYS A 346 33.71 -14.26 5.02
N ARG A 347 33.65 -15.25 4.12
CA ARG A 347 34.82 -15.70 3.34
C ARG A 347 35.28 -14.67 2.31
N HIS A 348 34.36 -13.85 1.80
CA HIS A 348 34.62 -12.98 0.64
C HIS A 348 34.57 -11.48 0.98
N TYR A 349 33.85 -11.09 2.03
CA TYR A 349 33.64 -9.69 2.40
C TYR A 349 34.06 -9.46 3.84
N HIS A 350 34.56 -8.25 4.13
CA HIS A 350 35.14 -7.92 5.44
C HIS A 350 34.37 -6.83 6.18
N ASN A 351 33.38 -6.22 5.53
CA ASN A 351 32.53 -5.20 6.14
C ASN A 351 31.23 -5.04 5.34
N TRP A 352 30.24 -4.38 5.95
CA TRP A 352 28.95 -4.12 5.31
C TRP A 352 29.05 -3.30 4.03
N ARG A 353 30.04 -2.41 3.88
CA ARG A 353 30.16 -1.58 2.66
C ARG A 353 30.54 -2.43 1.45
N GLN A 354 31.50 -3.33 1.60
CA GLN A 354 31.88 -4.31 0.56
C GLN A 354 30.72 -5.25 0.24
N TYR A 355 30.09 -5.81 1.27
CA TYR A 355 28.96 -6.72 1.10
C TYR A 355 27.81 -6.03 0.36
N PHE A 356 27.38 -4.86 0.83
CA PHE A 356 26.29 -4.08 0.23
C PHE A 356 26.55 -3.72 -1.24
N ALA A 357 27.74 -3.22 -1.56
CA ALA A 357 28.08 -2.88 -2.94
C ALA A 357 28.08 -4.12 -3.85
N ALA A 358 28.56 -5.26 -3.37
CA ALA A 358 28.51 -6.52 -4.11
C ALA A 358 27.06 -7.03 -4.32
N VAL A 359 26.17 -6.86 -3.33
CA VAL A 359 24.74 -7.16 -3.48
C VAL A 359 24.13 -6.28 -4.56
N LEU A 360 24.38 -4.97 -4.48
CA LEU A 360 23.81 -3.99 -5.38
C LEU A 360 24.26 -4.23 -6.84
N LEU A 361 25.56 -4.42 -7.06
CA LEU A 361 26.12 -4.76 -8.36
C LEU A 361 25.61 -6.11 -8.88
N GLY A 362 25.59 -7.16 -8.05
CA GLY A 362 25.10 -8.48 -8.45
C GLY A 362 23.63 -8.45 -8.88
N ARG A 363 22.79 -7.69 -8.16
CA ARG A 363 21.40 -7.49 -8.56
C ARG A 363 21.29 -6.71 -9.87
N SER A 364 21.95 -5.56 -9.99
CA SER A 364 21.84 -4.67 -11.14
C SER A 364 22.37 -5.31 -12.42
N LEU A 365 23.50 -6.01 -12.37
CA LEU A 365 24.08 -6.69 -13.52
C LEU A 365 23.32 -7.98 -13.90
N GLY A 366 22.79 -8.73 -12.93
CA GLY A 366 22.11 -10.00 -13.21
C GLY A 366 20.61 -9.90 -13.48
N TRP A 367 19.93 -8.91 -12.90
CA TRP A 367 18.48 -8.78 -12.93
C TRP A 367 18.01 -7.38 -13.36
N GLY A 368 18.93 -6.50 -13.71
CA GLY A 368 18.64 -5.13 -14.13
C GLY A 368 18.29 -4.20 -12.96
N GLY A 369 18.18 -2.91 -13.30
CA GLY A 369 17.88 -1.84 -12.35
C GLY A 369 19.07 -0.92 -12.15
N ASP A 370 18.83 0.36 -12.37
CA ASP A 370 19.77 1.46 -12.17
C ASP A 370 19.94 1.79 -10.68
N PHE A 371 20.79 2.77 -10.41
CA PHE A 371 21.02 3.30 -9.08
C PHE A 371 19.73 3.86 -8.46
N GLU A 372 18.92 4.58 -9.24
CA GLU A 372 17.71 5.24 -8.73
C GLU A 372 16.72 4.21 -8.18
N SER A 373 16.55 3.08 -8.87
CA SER A 373 15.70 1.98 -8.41
C SER A 373 16.16 1.38 -7.07
N ASN A 374 17.41 1.59 -6.68
CA ASN A 374 18.00 1.11 -5.43
C ASN A 374 18.23 2.20 -4.38
N ARG A 375 18.05 3.47 -4.74
CA ARG A 375 18.38 4.64 -3.89
C ARG A 375 17.75 4.56 -2.51
N ILE A 376 16.50 4.10 -2.40
CA ILE A 376 15.81 3.95 -1.10
C ILE A 376 16.54 2.94 -0.20
N VAL A 377 17.03 1.83 -0.75
CA VAL A 377 17.75 0.81 0.01
C VAL A 377 19.10 1.37 0.48
N VAL A 378 19.83 2.05 -0.41
CA VAL A 378 21.11 2.71 -0.09
C VAL A 378 20.93 3.70 1.06
N MET A 379 19.92 4.58 0.96
CA MET A 379 19.60 5.55 2.03
C MET A 379 19.26 4.88 3.36
N LYS A 380 18.42 3.83 3.34
CA LYS A 380 17.96 3.16 4.56
C LYS A 380 19.03 2.32 5.25
N LEU A 381 19.98 1.75 4.50
CA LEU A 381 21.00 0.88 5.07
C LEU A 381 22.31 1.60 5.38
N LEU A 382 22.74 2.55 4.54
CA LEU A 382 24.04 3.22 4.73
C LEU A 382 23.94 4.51 5.54
N ASN A 383 22.92 5.35 5.28
CA ASN A 383 22.83 6.69 5.85
C ASN A 383 22.00 6.76 7.13
N ASN A 384 21.06 5.84 7.34
CA ASN A 384 20.25 5.82 8.55
C ASN A 384 21.10 5.35 9.75
N PRO A 385 21.27 6.17 10.82
CA PRO A 385 22.04 5.78 11.99
C PRO A 385 21.43 4.59 12.75
N ASN A 386 20.13 4.35 12.57
CA ASN A 386 19.41 3.23 13.16
C ASN A 386 19.27 2.06 12.17
N SER A 387 20.05 1.99 11.10
CA SER A 387 19.98 0.85 10.17
C SER A 387 20.50 -0.44 10.82
N ILE A 388 20.06 -1.59 10.30
CA ILE A 388 20.52 -2.90 10.77
C ILE A 388 22.06 -3.04 10.66
N TYR A 389 22.69 -2.42 9.65
CA TYR A 389 24.15 -2.40 9.48
C TYR A 389 24.90 -1.56 10.51
N LYS A 390 24.25 -0.55 11.10
CA LYS A 390 24.84 0.26 12.17
C LYS A 390 24.62 -0.37 13.54
N GLN A 391 23.50 -1.07 13.73
CA GLN A 391 23.17 -1.76 14.97
C GLN A 391 24.00 -3.04 15.17
N TYR A 392 24.26 -3.78 14.10
CA TYR A 392 24.98 -5.06 14.16
C TYR A 392 26.22 -5.01 13.25
N PRO A 393 27.44 -5.03 13.80
CA PRO A 393 28.67 -5.11 13.02
C PRO A 393 28.75 -6.38 12.16
N PHE A 394 29.58 -6.34 11.11
CA PHE A 394 29.74 -7.41 10.13
C PHE A 394 30.32 -8.70 10.72
#